data_AF-A0A286TV90-F1
#
_entry.id   AF-A0A286TV90-F1
#
_cell.length_a   1.000
_cell.length_b   1.000
_cell.length_c   1.000
_cell.angle_alpha   90.00
_cell.angle_beta   90.00
_cell.angle_gamma   90.00
#
_symmetry.space_group_name_H-M   'P 1'
#
loop_
_entity.id
_entity.type
_entity.pdbx_description
1 polymer ?
#
loop_
_entity_poly.entity_id
_entity_poly.type
_entity_poly.pdbx_seq_one_letter_code
_entity_poly.pdbx_strand_id
1 'polypeptide(L)'
;MQNNNSLNDLIEIVKRLGEIYREENLRVDIDFDPNDGMTMVKYDDTNSVKRTIYINSNNKTISGIDTKKFWLPDYSNIQKANKKVVRLLEGMGYIVSNLTYKTKK
;
A
#
# COMPACT_ATOMS: atom_id res chain seq x y z
N MET A 1 14.91 2.16 -23.99
CA MET A 1 15.73 2.05 -22.75
C MET A 1 15.03 2.60 -21.49
N GLN A 2 13.71 2.86 -21.49
CA GLN A 2 12.96 3.28 -20.29
C GLN A 2 12.46 2.11 -19.41
N ASN A 3 12.45 0.87 -19.92
CA ASN A 3 11.82 -0.27 -19.24
C ASN A 3 12.62 -0.80 -18.03
N ASN A 4 13.94 -0.58 -17.96
CA ASN A 4 14.77 -1.12 -16.88
C ASN A 4 14.57 -0.37 -15.54
N ASN A 5 14.27 0.92 -15.57
CA ASN A 5 14.04 1.68 -14.34
C ASN A 5 12.68 1.34 -13.71
N SER A 6 11.65 1.13 -14.53
CA SER A 6 10.31 0.81 -14.04
C SER A 6 10.22 -0.56 -13.36
N LEU A 7 10.91 -1.59 -13.86
CA LEU A 7 10.91 -2.92 -13.22
C LEU A 7 11.68 -2.93 -11.90
N ASN A 8 12.80 -2.21 -11.83
CA ASN A 8 13.59 -2.10 -10.60
C ASN A 8 12.82 -1.37 -9.50
N ASP A 9 12.13 -0.28 -9.85
CA ASP A 9 11.26 0.46 -8.92
C ASP A 9 10.14 -0.43 -8.37
N LEU A 10 9.54 -1.26 -9.24
CA LEU A 10 8.50 -2.22 -8.86
C LEU A 10 9.01 -3.30 -7.91
N ILE A 11 10.18 -3.89 -8.19
CA ILE A 11 10.82 -4.87 -7.31
C ILE A 11 11.15 -4.24 -5.96
N GLU A 12 11.63 -3.00 -5.94
CA GLU A 12 11.91 -2.27 -4.70
C GLU A 12 10.63 -2.06 -3.88
N ILE A 13 9.53 -1.66 -4.52
CA ILE A 13 8.23 -1.52 -3.87
C ILE A 13 7.82 -2.84 -3.20
N VAL A 14 7.83 -3.95 -3.93
CA VAL A 14 7.42 -5.26 -3.40
C VAL A 14 8.27 -5.67 -2.18
N LYS A 15 9.59 -5.48 -2.24
CA LYS A 15 10.48 -5.78 -1.11
C LYS A 15 10.15 -4.94 0.12
N ARG A 16 10.01 -3.63 -0.05
CA ARG A 16 9.71 -2.70 1.04
C ARG A 16 8.32 -2.95 1.63
N LEU A 17 7.33 -3.31 0.81
CA LEU A 17 6.01 -3.73 1.29
C LEU A 17 6.12 -4.94 2.22
N GLY A 18 6.82 -5.98 1.79
CA GLY A 18 7.06 -7.18 2.60
C GLY A 18 7.71 -6.86 3.94
N GLU A 19 8.70 -5.96 3.96
CA GLU A 19 9.37 -5.50 5.19
C GLU A 19 8.42 -4.77 6.13
N ILE A 20 7.64 -3.81 5.62
CA ILE A 20 6.68 -3.03 6.41
C ILE A 20 5.66 -3.93 7.11
N TYR A 21 5.09 -4.91 6.41
CA TYR A 21 4.12 -5.81 7.02
C TYR A 21 4.77 -6.75 8.04
N ARG A 22 5.97 -7.25 7.75
CA ARG A 22 6.72 -8.10 8.67
C ARG A 22 7.09 -7.38 9.97
N GLU A 23 7.48 -6.10 9.92
CA GLU A 23 7.77 -5.28 11.11
C GLU A 23 6.58 -5.19 12.06
N GLU A 24 5.37 -5.20 11.53
CA GLU A 24 4.13 -5.14 12.32
C GLU A 24 3.57 -6.54 12.66
N ASN A 25 4.36 -7.60 12.43
CA ASN A 25 4.01 -9.01 12.64
C ASN A 25 2.78 -9.44 11.83
N LEU A 26 2.70 -9.00 10.57
CA LEU A 26 1.62 -9.34 9.64
C LEU A 26 2.13 -10.20 8.49
N ARG A 27 1.32 -11.19 8.11
CA ARG A 27 1.52 -11.95 6.89
C ARG A 27 0.63 -11.38 5.80
N VAL A 28 1.19 -11.17 4.62
CA VAL A 28 0.48 -10.68 3.45
C VAL A 28 0.85 -11.52 2.23
N ASP A 29 -0.10 -11.64 1.30
CA ASP A 29 0.15 -12.22 -0.01
C ASP A 29 0.26 -11.06 -1.01
N ILE A 30 1.42 -10.94 -1.65
CA ILE A 30 1.69 -9.91 -2.66
C ILE A 30 1.68 -10.57 -4.03
N ASP A 31 0.78 -10.10 -4.88
CA ASP A 31 0.62 -10.53 -6.26
C ASP A 31 1.00 -9.35 -7.17
N PHE A 32 1.79 -9.60 -8.20
CA PHE A 32 2.41 -8.56 -9.02
C PHE A 32 2.38 -8.95 -10.50
N ASP A 33 1.78 -8.09 -11.31
CA ASP A 33 1.82 -8.18 -12.76
C ASP A 33 2.64 -7.03 -13.36
N PRO A 34 3.87 -7.30 -13.85
CA PRO A 34 4.71 -6.28 -14.47
C PRO A 34 4.16 -5.76 -15.81
N ASN A 35 3.29 -6.50 -16.49
CA ASN A 35 2.73 -6.09 -17.79
C ASN A 35 1.62 -5.07 -17.61
N ASP A 36 0.78 -5.28 -16.60
CA ASP A 36 -0.34 -4.40 -16.28
C ASP A 36 0.06 -3.26 -15.31
N GLY A 37 1.28 -3.30 -14.77
CA GLY A 37 1.78 -2.31 -13.81
C GLY A 37 1.00 -2.33 -12.49
N MET A 38 0.42 -3.48 -12.13
CA MET A 38 -0.46 -3.65 -10.98
C MET A 38 0.19 -4.52 -9.91
N THR A 39 0.21 -4.01 -8.68
CA THR A 39 0.56 -4.79 -7.49
C THR A 39 -0.65 -4.88 -6.58
N MET A 40 -1.00 -6.09 -6.15
CA MET A 40 -2.06 -6.37 -5.21
C MET A 40 -1.48 -6.89 -3.89
N VAL A 41 -1.80 -6.24 -2.78
CA VAL A 41 -1.42 -6.70 -1.44
C VAL A 41 -2.67 -7.20 -0.73
N LYS A 42 -2.75 -8.51 -0.51
CA LYS A 42 -3.87 -9.17 0.18
C LYS A 42 -3.49 -9.41 1.64
N TYR A 43 -4.36 -9.02 2.55
CA TYR A 43 -4.14 -9.18 3.99
C TYR A 43 -5.46 -9.44 4.73
N ASP A 44 -5.37 -10.09 5.88
CA ASP A 44 -6.50 -10.25 6.79
C ASP A 44 -6.60 -9.04 7.74
N ASP A 45 -7.74 -8.37 7.75
CA ASP A 45 -8.04 -7.31 8.73
C ASP A 45 -8.33 -7.93 10.12
N THR A 46 -8.49 -7.10 11.15
CA THR A 46 -8.68 -7.54 12.54
C THR A 46 -9.90 -8.45 12.77
N ASN A 47 -10.83 -8.50 11.81
CA ASN A 47 -12.04 -9.32 11.85
C ASN A 47 -12.00 -10.50 10.85
N SER A 48 -10.81 -10.93 10.42
CA SER A 48 -10.62 -11.98 9.39
C SER A 48 -11.28 -11.65 8.05
N VAL A 49 -11.53 -10.37 7.80
CA VAL A 49 -12.04 -9.88 6.52
C VAL A 49 -10.84 -9.69 5.61
N LYS A 50 -10.81 -10.41 4.49
CA LYS A 50 -9.78 -10.23 3.46
C LYS A 50 -9.93 -8.87 2.81
N ARG A 51 -8.86 -8.07 2.86
CA ARG A 51 -8.75 -6.80 2.15
C ARG A 51 -7.62 -6.86 1.14
N THR A 52 -7.76 -6.05 0.09
CA THR A 52 -6.75 -5.94 -0.97
C THR A 52 -6.43 -4.48 -1.20
N ILE A 53 -5.14 -4.16 -1.18
CA ILE A 53 -4.59 -2.88 -1.64
C ILE A 53 -4.21 -3.04 -3.09
N TYR A 54 -4.56 -2.07 -3.91
CA TYR A 54 -4.17 -2.00 -5.30
C TYR A 54 -3.20 -0.85 -5.49
N ILE A 55 -2.01 -1.14 -6.01
CA ILE A 55 -0.99 -0.15 -6.36
C ILE A 55 -0.83 -0.22 -7.87
N ASN A 56 -1.13 0.88 -8.55
CA ASN A 56 -1.01 1.02 -9.99
C ASN A 56 0.20 1.91 -10.30
N SER A 57 1.22 1.32 -10.89
CA SER A 57 2.48 2.00 -11.20
C SER A 57 2.42 2.77 -12.51
N ASN A 58 1.49 2.45 -13.41
CA ASN A 58 1.30 3.16 -14.68
C ASN A 58 0.80 4.59 -14.46
N ASN A 59 -0.17 4.76 -13.55
CA ASN A 59 -0.71 6.08 -13.18
C ASN A 59 -0.29 6.55 -11.79
N LYS A 60 0.58 5.79 -11.12
CA LYS A 60 1.07 6.05 -9.75
C LYS A 60 -0.08 6.29 -8.75
N THR A 61 -1.03 5.38 -8.69
CA THR A 61 -2.15 5.46 -7.73
C THR A 61 -2.21 4.28 -6.75
N ILE A 62 -2.80 4.51 -5.58
CA ILE A 62 -3.00 3.51 -4.53
C ILE A 62 -4.47 3.52 -4.10
N SER A 63 -5.12 2.36 -4.06
CA SER A 63 -6.51 2.23 -3.58
C SER A 63 -6.68 1.03 -2.66
N GLY A 64 -7.84 0.95 -1.99
CA GLY A 64 -8.17 -0.16 -1.07
C GLY A 64 -7.72 0.04 0.39
N ILE A 65 -7.08 1.17 0.71
CA ILE A 65 -6.65 1.52 2.08
C ILE A 65 -7.67 2.46 2.72
N ASP A 66 -8.23 2.06 3.87
CA ASP A 66 -9.04 2.95 4.70
C ASP A 66 -8.14 3.83 5.59
N THR A 67 -7.91 5.06 5.14
CA THR A 67 -7.07 6.04 5.85
C THR A 67 -7.83 6.78 6.97
N LYS A 68 -9.15 6.60 7.12
CA LYS A 68 -9.97 7.33 8.11
C LYS A 68 -9.61 7.04 9.56
N LYS A 69 -8.81 6.00 9.79
CA LYS A 69 -8.36 5.56 11.12
C LYS A 69 -6.90 5.93 11.39
N PHE A 70 -6.22 6.60 10.46
CA PHE A 70 -4.79 6.97 10.56
C PHE A 70 -4.45 8.06 11.58
N TRP A 71 -5.46 8.57 12.30
CA TRP A 71 -5.37 9.61 13.33
C TRP A 71 -5.90 9.13 14.70
N LEU A 72 -6.32 7.88 14.82
CA LEU A 72 -6.72 7.32 16.12
C LEU A 72 -5.47 6.97 16.96
N PRO A 73 -5.48 7.15 18.28
CA PRO A 73 -4.32 6.87 19.14
C PRO A 73 -3.99 5.37 19.17
N ASP A 74 -5.00 4.51 19.04
CA ASP A 74 -4.88 3.06 19.24
C ASP A 74 -4.91 2.33 17.90
N TYR A 75 -3.81 2.40 17.15
CA TYR A 75 -3.72 1.71 15.86
C TYR A 75 -3.63 0.20 16.05
N SER A 76 -4.43 -0.55 15.28
CA SER A 76 -4.13 -1.95 15.03
C SER A 76 -2.84 -2.08 14.19
N ASN A 77 -2.13 -3.21 14.30
CA ASN A 77 -0.90 -3.45 13.55
C ASN A 77 -1.09 -3.23 12.04
N ILE A 78 -2.24 -3.62 11.50
CA ILE A 78 -2.55 -3.43 10.08
C ILE A 78 -2.70 -1.95 9.70
N GLN A 79 -3.22 -1.11 10.60
CA GLN A 79 -3.30 0.33 10.37
C GLN A 79 -1.91 0.99 10.43
N LYS A 80 -1.02 0.52 11.32
CA LYS A 80 0.37 0.97 11.37
C LYS A 80 1.12 0.62 10.07
N ALA A 81 0.99 -0.62 9.61
CA ALA A 81 1.59 -1.08 8.36
C ALA A 81 1.06 -0.28 7.16
N ASN A 82 -0.26 -0.16 7.02
CA ASN A 82 -0.86 0.59 5.91
C ASN A 82 -0.45 2.06 5.90
N LYS A 83 -0.26 2.69 7.06
CA LYS A 83 0.25 4.06 7.15
C LYS A 83 1.70 4.19 6.67
N LYS A 84 2.56 3.21 7.01
CA LYS A 84 3.93 3.14 6.50
C LYS A 84 3.94 2.92 4.98
N VAL A 85 3.08 2.03 4.46
CA VAL A 85 2.93 1.78 3.02
C VAL A 85 2.54 3.05 2.27
N VAL A 86 1.52 3.77 2.74
CA VAL A 86 1.08 5.03 2.11
C VAL A 86 2.23 6.04 2.09
N ARG A 87 2.92 6.26 3.22
CA ARG A 87 4.05 7.19 3.29
C ARG A 87 5.20 6.83 2.36
N LEU A 88 5.53 5.54 2.27
CA LEU A 88 6.56 5.05 1.36
C LEU A 88 6.19 5.41 -0.08
N LEU A 89 4.98 5.05 -0.50
CA LEU A 89 4.54 5.21 -1.88
C LEU A 89 4.33 6.69 -2.24
N GLU A 90 3.84 7.52 -1.31
CA GLU A 90 3.81 8.98 -1.48
C GLU A 90 5.23 9.55 -1.71
N GLY A 91 6.23 9.05 -0.97
CA GLY A 91 7.64 9.42 -1.20
C GLY A 91 8.18 9.00 -2.57
N MET A 92 7.57 8.01 -3.22
CA MET A 92 7.89 7.55 -4.59
C MET A 92 7.01 8.22 -5.66
N GLY A 93 6.15 9.17 -5.26
CA GLY A 93 5.28 9.94 -6.15
C GLY A 93 3.95 9.29 -6.45
N TYR A 94 3.49 8.33 -5.64
CA TYR A 94 2.15 7.75 -5.75
C TYR A 94 1.11 8.59 -4.99
N ILE A 95 -0.13 8.54 -5.47
CA ILE A 95 -1.26 9.26 -4.90
C ILE A 95 -2.32 8.26 -4.46
N VAL A 96 -2.79 8.36 -3.22
CA VAL A 96 -3.90 7.53 -2.76
C VAL A 96 -5.21 7.99 -3.42
N SER A 97 -5.71 7.19 -4.36
CA SER A 97 -7.01 7.38 -4.99
C SER A 97 -8.09 7.05 -3.94
N ASN A 98 -8.85 8.07 -3.53
CA ASN A 98 -9.85 8.07 -2.45
C ASN A 98 -9.35 8.44 -1.03
N LEU A 99 -8.43 9.40 -0.92
CA LEU A 99 -8.26 10.12 0.36
C LEU A 99 -9.51 10.96 0.67
N THR A 100 -10.43 10.41 1.46
CA THR A 100 -11.44 11.25 2.12
C THR A 100 -10.75 11.99 3.28
N TYR A 101 -10.07 13.09 3.00
CA TYR A 101 -9.64 14.00 4.08
C TYR A 101 -10.89 14.56 4.76
N LYS A 102 -10.87 14.63 6.10
CA LYS A 102 -11.94 15.29 6.86
C LYS A 102 -11.94 16.76 6.42
N THR A 103 -12.93 17.17 5.63
CA THR A 103 -13.18 18.58 5.37
C THR A 103 -13.46 19.20 6.73
N LYS A 104 -12.60 20.12 7.19
CA LYS A 104 -12.94 20.97 8.33
C LYS A 104 -14.24 21.69 7.93
N LYS A 105 -15.34 21.36 8.62
CA LYS A 105 -16.48 22.28 8.70
C LYS A 105 -16.07 23.47 9.55
#